data_AF-J9ZB36-F1
#
_entry.id   AF-J9ZB36-F1
#
_cell.length_a   1.000
_cell.length_b   1.000
_cell.length_c   1.000
_cell.angle_alpha   90.00
_cell.angle_beta   90.00
_cell.angle_gamma   90.00
#
_symmetry.space_group_name_H-M   'P 1'
#
loop_
_entity.id
_entity.type
_entity.pdbx_description
1 polymer ?
#
loop_
_entity_poly.entity_id
_entity_poly.type
_entity_poly.pdbx_seq_one_letter_code
_entity_poly.pdbx_strand_id
1 'polypeptide(L)'
;MNFFNSDKFDPEKLLPPLPPEESSFASEAKAREIGEKDGKERIPEITAYSPSQFELGLLSYGEQRVNRVVESAQESRARINKTLQPIISRLSNINTRWRNVRDRVDERKKELDRDFIVPLNKFFHWAIIIFLGFGEFPLNAIVFRMFGEPELMTYIMSSTLAVTIPLLAMYSGIQLRHGVPRLAGNIIVGGLMPVSIGGALGAVTYVRSVYLETGGHIQNAVGSDPKALGYSIFALNLLVFSAALVTSYMSHDPDEKLDHLRRSIITLERKRKPLLVMYSETASRLNAVLRVASARIEAERARTLSLIYLYRQANSNARSPNPVPLVFNRPPEFPQAKLWDAVTENPDDI
;
A
#
# COMPACT_ATOMS: atom_id res chain seq x y z
N MET A 1 -4.16 -7.04 8.43
CA MET A 1 -3.04 -7.36 9.33
C MET A 1 -2.35 -6.04 9.63
N ASN A 2 -2.76 -5.37 10.70
CA ASN A 2 -2.22 -4.08 11.12
C ASN A 2 -0.91 -4.33 11.85
N PHE A 3 0.20 -4.19 11.13
CA PHE A 3 1.47 -3.90 11.77
C PHE A 3 1.76 -2.44 11.46
N PHE A 4 1.84 -1.62 12.51
CA PHE A 4 2.81 -0.55 12.75
C PHE A 4 2.21 0.68 13.43
N ASN A 5 2.49 0.78 14.73
CA ASN A 5 2.48 2.00 15.53
C ASN A 5 3.62 2.92 15.03
N SER A 6 3.29 4.17 14.72
CA SER A 6 4.25 5.26 14.50
C SER A 6 5.11 5.57 15.74
N ASP A 7 4.72 5.09 16.93
CA ASP A 7 5.41 5.31 18.21
C ASP A 7 6.68 4.44 18.44
N LYS A 8 7.12 3.66 17.45
CA LYS A 8 8.30 2.77 17.59
C LYS A 8 9.47 3.12 16.68
N PHE A 9 9.50 4.32 16.09
CA PHE A 9 10.62 4.74 15.25
C PHE A 9 11.65 5.52 16.06
N ASP A 10 12.59 4.82 16.67
CA ASP A 10 13.76 5.42 17.30
C ASP A 10 14.93 5.40 16.31
N PRO A 11 15.27 6.54 15.68
CA PRO A 11 16.31 6.60 14.67
C PRO A 11 17.69 6.28 15.25
N GLU A 12 17.91 6.47 16.56
CA GLU A 12 19.19 6.18 17.20
C GLU A 12 19.45 4.68 17.33
N LYS A 13 18.40 3.86 17.38
CA LYS A 13 18.49 2.39 17.39
C LYS A 13 18.81 1.78 16.02
N LEU A 14 18.80 2.59 14.95
CA LEU A 14 19.12 2.11 13.60
C LEU A 14 20.64 1.97 13.36
N LEU A 15 21.45 2.58 14.20
CA LEU A 15 22.90 2.42 14.23
C LEU A 15 23.29 1.77 15.54
N PRO A 16 24.05 0.65 15.53
CA PRO A 16 24.56 0.07 16.77
C PRO A 16 25.34 1.13 17.58
N PRO A 17 25.29 1.06 18.92
CA PRO A 17 26.07 1.95 19.75
C PRO A 17 27.56 1.74 19.47
N LEU A 18 28.32 2.83 19.47
CA LEU A 18 29.77 2.74 19.39
C LEU A 18 30.30 2.05 20.66
N PRO A 19 31.41 1.31 20.60
CA PRO A 19 32.06 0.76 21.78
C PRO A 19 32.34 1.87 22.79
N PRO A 20 32.18 1.59 24.10
CA PRO A 20 32.49 2.55 25.15
C PRO A 20 33.94 3.02 25.07
N GLU A 21 34.19 4.21 25.58
CA GLU A 21 35.50 4.83 25.52
C GLU A 21 36.46 4.21 26.52
N GLU A 22 37.31 3.33 26.04
CA GLU A 22 38.34 2.70 26.87
C GLU A 22 39.70 3.41 26.77
N SER A 23 39.79 4.48 25.98
CA SER A 23 41.04 5.18 25.67
C SER A 23 41.34 6.27 26.72
N SER A 24 42.21 5.94 27.69
CA SER A 24 42.81 6.94 28.59
C SER A 24 43.56 8.05 27.83
N PHE A 25 44.00 7.75 26.59
CA PHE A 25 44.71 8.65 25.69
C PHE A 25 43.85 9.84 25.22
N ALA A 26 42.57 9.63 24.93
CA ALA A 26 41.66 10.67 24.39
C ALA A 26 40.79 11.32 25.49
N SER A 27 41.42 11.71 26.61
CA SER A 27 40.75 12.38 27.73
C SER A 27 41.16 13.84 27.86
N GLU A 28 40.26 14.68 28.36
CA GLU A 28 40.56 16.11 28.59
C GLU A 28 41.74 16.30 29.55
N ALA A 29 41.80 15.49 30.60
CA ALA A 29 42.89 15.51 31.57
C ALA A 29 44.23 15.21 30.90
N LYS A 30 44.28 14.18 30.02
CA LYS A 30 45.51 13.84 29.32
C LYS A 30 45.90 14.89 28.29
N ALA A 31 44.95 15.47 27.58
CA ALA A 31 45.19 16.55 26.64
C ALA A 31 45.82 17.78 27.33
N ARG A 32 45.35 18.14 28.53
CA ARG A 32 45.95 19.22 29.34
C ARG A 32 47.35 18.87 29.84
N GLU A 33 47.51 17.68 30.44
CA GLU A 33 48.80 17.21 30.97
C GLU A 33 49.90 17.21 29.90
N ILE A 34 49.61 16.60 28.74
CA ILE A 34 50.56 16.53 27.62
C ILE A 34 50.76 17.91 27.00
N GLY A 35 49.71 18.74 26.92
CA GLY A 35 49.81 20.12 26.47
C GLY A 35 50.79 20.93 27.31
N GLU A 36 50.68 20.89 28.64
CA GLU A 36 51.59 21.58 29.55
C GLU A 36 53.04 21.07 29.43
N LYS A 37 53.22 19.76 29.32
CA LYS A 37 54.54 19.14 29.16
C LYS A 37 55.20 19.58 27.85
N ASP A 38 54.50 19.42 26.73
CA ASP A 38 54.99 19.81 25.41
C ASP A 38 55.23 21.32 25.33
N GLY A 39 54.45 22.14 26.04
CA GLY A 39 54.66 23.59 26.12
C GLY A 39 55.98 23.95 26.82
N LYS A 40 56.31 23.28 27.92
CA LYS A 40 57.60 23.43 28.62
C LYS A 40 58.78 22.96 27.75
N GLU A 41 58.58 21.88 27.00
CA GLU A 41 59.57 21.31 26.07
C GLU A 41 59.62 22.04 24.72
N ARG A 42 58.74 23.02 24.48
CA ARG A 42 58.61 23.81 23.23
C ARG A 42 58.29 22.95 22.00
N ILE A 43 57.53 21.89 22.19
CA ILE A 43 57.01 21.02 21.14
C ILE A 43 55.57 21.44 20.80
N PRO A 44 55.22 21.68 19.52
CA PRO A 44 56.10 21.74 18.36
C PRO A 44 56.91 23.06 18.30
N GLU A 45 58.01 23.08 17.55
CA GLU A 45 58.85 24.28 17.41
C GLU A 45 58.05 25.47 16.85
N ILE A 46 58.50 26.71 17.11
CA ILE A 46 57.79 27.92 16.69
C ILE A 46 57.59 27.95 15.17
N THR A 47 58.62 27.56 14.41
CA THR A 47 58.65 27.49 12.95
C THR A 47 58.06 26.20 12.38
N ALA A 48 57.58 25.28 13.23
CA ALA A 48 57.02 24.03 12.77
C ALA A 48 55.72 24.26 11.99
N TYR A 49 55.65 23.65 10.81
CA TYR A 49 54.44 23.60 9.99
C TYR A 49 53.64 22.31 10.21
N SER A 50 54.19 21.34 10.93
CA SER A 50 53.54 20.08 11.26
C SER A 50 53.05 20.07 12.72
N PRO A 51 51.88 19.46 13.01
CA PRO A 51 51.41 19.26 14.37
C PRO A 51 52.38 18.40 15.21
N SER A 52 52.20 18.42 16.53
CA SER A 52 52.93 17.51 17.42
C SER A 52 52.48 16.06 17.23
N GLN A 53 53.30 15.10 17.68
CA GLN A 53 52.95 13.68 17.66
C GLN A 53 51.66 13.39 18.45
N PHE A 54 51.42 14.12 19.55
CA PHE A 54 50.19 13.98 20.31
C PHE A 54 48.97 14.48 19.54
N GLU A 55 49.07 15.64 18.87
CA GLU A 55 47.99 16.18 18.05
C GLU A 55 47.66 15.26 16.86
N LEU A 56 48.69 14.71 16.19
CA LEU A 56 48.52 13.68 15.16
C LEU A 56 47.85 12.41 15.71
N GLY A 57 48.21 12.01 16.94
CA GLY A 57 47.57 10.91 17.65
C GLY A 57 46.08 11.17 17.94
N LEU A 58 45.71 12.38 18.35
CA LEU A 58 44.30 12.77 18.54
C LEU A 58 43.53 12.77 17.21
N LEU A 59 44.13 13.28 16.13
CA LEU A 59 43.52 13.27 14.80
C LEU A 59 43.27 11.84 14.31
N SER A 60 44.28 10.97 14.34
CA SER A 60 44.14 9.56 13.95
C SER A 60 43.12 8.81 14.82
N TYR A 61 43.04 9.10 16.11
CA TYR A 61 42.00 8.56 16.99
C TYR A 61 40.60 9.00 16.55
N GLY A 62 40.41 10.29 16.28
CA GLY A 62 39.15 10.84 15.77
C GLY A 62 38.75 10.24 14.42
N GLU A 63 39.70 10.09 13.51
CA GLU A 63 39.49 9.43 12.22
C GLU A 63 39.07 7.96 12.39
N GLN A 64 39.71 7.22 13.29
CA GLN A 64 39.33 5.84 13.58
C GLN A 64 37.89 5.76 14.11
N ARG A 65 37.47 6.69 14.97
CA ARG A 65 36.10 6.78 15.48
C ARG A 65 35.10 7.09 14.37
N VAL A 66 35.40 8.07 13.51
CA VAL A 66 34.60 8.42 12.34
C VAL A 66 34.46 7.22 11.40
N ASN A 67 35.55 6.50 11.12
CA ASN A 67 35.53 5.31 10.25
C ASN A 67 34.64 4.20 10.82
N ARG A 68 34.64 3.98 12.14
CA ARG A 68 33.71 3.03 12.78
C ARG A 68 32.24 3.43 12.62
N VAL A 69 31.94 4.73 12.69
CA VAL A 69 30.57 5.23 12.42
C VAL A 69 30.19 4.96 10.96
N VAL A 70 31.10 5.20 10.02
CA VAL A 70 30.87 4.94 8.59
C VAL A 70 30.64 3.44 8.34
N GLU A 71 31.49 2.57 8.88
CA GLU A 71 31.34 1.10 8.77
C GLU A 71 29.98 0.64 9.30
N SER A 72 29.64 1.10 10.52
CA SER A 72 28.34 0.83 11.14
C SER A 72 27.16 1.30 10.27
N ALA A 73 27.27 2.48 9.66
CA ALA A 73 26.25 3.01 8.76
C ALA A 73 26.12 2.18 7.48
N GLN A 74 27.24 1.73 6.89
CA GLN A 74 27.24 0.86 5.71
C GLN A 74 26.62 -0.51 6.01
N GLU A 75 26.87 -1.09 7.18
CA GLU A 75 26.22 -2.32 7.60
C GLU A 75 24.70 -2.17 7.73
N SER A 76 24.24 -1.11 8.40
CA SER A 76 22.81 -0.81 8.52
C SER A 76 22.17 -0.59 7.15
N ARG A 77 22.84 0.15 6.25
CA ARG A 77 22.42 0.31 4.86
C ARG A 77 22.32 -1.01 4.13
N ALA A 78 23.31 -1.90 4.25
CA ALA A 78 23.29 -3.21 3.59
C ALA A 78 22.09 -4.05 4.05
N ARG A 79 21.77 -4.03 5.35
CA ARG A 79 20.59 -4.71 5.91
C ARG A 79 19.29 -4.15 5.36
N ILE A 80 19.14 -2.83 5.33
CA ILE A 80 17.93 -2.17 4.78
C ILE A 80 17.82 -2.44 3.27
N ASN A 81 18.92 -2.36 2.52
CA ASN A 81 18.93 -2.60 1.08
C ASN A 81 18.49 -4.02 0.71
N LYS A 82 18.79 -5.04 1.53
CA LYS A 82 18.27 -6.41 1.32
C LYS A 82 16.74 -6.45 1.30
N THR A 83 16.08 -5.57 2.04
CA THR A 83 14.60 -5.46 2.04
C THR A 83 14.08 -4.49 0.99
N LEU A 84 14.83 -3.44 0.66
CA LEU A 84 14.42 -2.42 -0.28
C LEU A 84 14.48 -2.90 -1.74
N GLN A 85 15.53 -3.62 -2.13
CA GLN A 85 15.73 -4.14 -3.50
C GLN A 85 14.58 -5.00 -4.03
N PRO A 86 14.03 -5.98 -3.29
CA PRO A 86 12.87 -6.74 -3.75
C PRO A 86 11.60 -5.89 -3.84
N ILE A 87 11.47 -4.82 -3.04
CA ILE A 87 10.34 -3.90 -3.15
C ILE A 87 10.47 -3.09 -4.44
N ILE A 88 11.64 -2.51 -4.72
CA ILE A 88 11.92 -1.74 -5.93
C ILE A 88 11.66 -2.60 -7.18
N SER A 89 12.17 -3.83 -7.23
CA SER A 89 11.96 -4.70 -8.40
C SER A 89 10.49 -5.07 -8.61
N ARG A 90 9.74 -5.35 -7.53
CA ARG A 90 8.29 -5.61 -7.62
C ARG A 90 7.52 -4.37 -8.04
N LEU A 91 7.88 -3.20 -7.51
CA LEU A 91 7.25 -1.93 -7.81
C LEU A 91 7.48 -1.57 -9.28
N SER A 92 8.70 -1.65 -9.78
CA SER A 92 9.05 -1.36 -11.17
C SER A 92 8.30 -2.26 -12.16
N ASN A 93 8.21 -3.57 -11.85
CA ASN A 93 7.41 -4.51 -12.64
C ASN A 93 5.92 -4.14 -12.67
N ILE A 94 5.34 -3.75 -11.53
CA ILE A 94 3.93 -3.33 -11.45
C ILE A 94 3.71 -1.98 -12.13
N ASN A 95 4.62 -1.02 -11.96
CA ASN A 95 4.57 0.29 -12.56
C ASN A 95 4.63 0.19 -14.08
N THR A 96 5.53 -0.63 -14.63
CA THR A 96 5.60 -0.89 -16.08
C THR A 96 4.29 -1.45 -16.62
N ARG A 97 3.72 -2.47 -15.96
CA ARG A 97 2.43 -3.05 -16.37
C ARG A 97 1.29 -2.04 -16.22
N TRP A 98 1.31 -1.23 -15.17
CA TRP A 98 0.29 -0.22 -14.92
C TRP A 98 0.34 0.90 -15.94
N ARG A 99 1.53 1.41 -16.29
CA ARG A 99 1.73 2.40 -17.38
C ARG A 99 1.21 1.84 -18.71
N ASN A 100 1.65 0.64 -19.10
CA ASN A 100 1.18 0.01 -20.34
C ASN A 100 -0.34 -0.16 -20.40
N VAL A 101 -0.99 -0.54 -19.29
CA VAL A 101 -2.46 -0.68 -19.25
C VAL A 101 -3.14 0.70 -19.28
N ARG A 102 -2.56 1.69 -18.60
CA ARG A 102 -3.07 3.07 -18.60
C ARG A 102 -3.01 3.67 -20.00
N ASP A 103 -1.90 3.52 -20.70
CA ASP A 103 -1.74 4.02 -22.06
C ASP A 103 -2.78 3.40 -23.00
N ARG A 104 -3.00 2.07 -22.88
CA ARG A 104 -4.06 1.38 -23.63
C ARG A 104 -5.47 1.85 -23.28
N VAL A 105 -5.72 2.27 -22.04
CA VAL A 105 -7.00 2.90 -21.66
C VAL A 105 -7.14 4.24 -22.33
N ASP A 106 -6.10 5.07 -22.28
CA ASP A 106 -6.13 6.42 -22.83
C ASP A 106 -6.25 6.39 -24.37
N GLU A 107 -5.58 5.46 -25.04
CA GLU A 107 -5.77 5.15 -26.46
C GLU A 107 -7.22 4.73 -26.75
N ARG A 108 -7.76 3.76 -26.01
CA ARG A 108 -9.11 3.24 -26.26
C ARG A 108 -10.20 4.27 -25.99
N LYS A 109 -10.01 5.14 -24.99
CA LYS A 109 -10.90 6.27 -24.71
C LYS A 109 -10.90 7.28 -25.86
N LYS A 110 -9.73 7.58 -26.42
CA LYS A 110 -9.61 8.46 -27.60
C LYS A 110 -10.27 7.85 -28.83
N GLU A 111 -10.08 6.56 -29.08
CA GLU A 111 -10.74 5.86 -30.20
C GLU A 111 -12.27 5.87 -30.11
N LEU A 112 -12.80 5.82 -28.89
CA LEU A 112 -14.25 5.80 -28.63
C LEU A 112 -14.84 7.20 -28.40
N ASP A 113 -14.00 8.23 -28.37
CA ASP A 113 -14.33 9.62 -28.00
C ASP A 113 -15.20 9.71 -26.73
N ARG A 114 -14.89 8.88 -25.73
CA ARG A 114 -15.64 8.83 -24.48
C ARG A 114 -14.84 8.25 -23.32
N ASP A 115 -15.29 8.58 -22.12
CA ASP A 115 -14.86 7.96 -20.88
C ASP A 115 -15.61 6.64 -20.58
N PHE A 116 -15.27 6.05 -19.43
CA PHE A 116 -15.95 4.87 -18.89
C PHE A 116 -17.44 5.16 -18.64
N ILE A 117 -18.32 4.31 -19.17
CA ILE A 117 -19.77 4.39 -18.97
C ILE A 117 -20.21 3.19 -18.14
N VAL A 118 -20.10 3.34 -16.81
CA VAL A 118 -20.59 2.33 -15.86
C VAL A 118 -21.56 2.98 -14.89
N PRO A 119 -22.88 2.89 -15.16
CA PRO A 119 -23.92 3.49 -14.34
C PRO A 119 -24.00 2.95 -12.91
N LEU A 120 -23.72 1.66 -12.70
CA LEU A 120 -23.86 1.02 -11.40
C LEU A 120 -22.51 0.65 -10.78
N ASN A 121 -22.30 1.03 -9.52
CA ASN A 121 -21.11 0.65 -8.77
C ASN A 121 -21.10 -0.86 -8.48
N LYS A 122 -19.90 -1.47 -8.50
CA LYS A 122 -19.68 -2.91 -8.25
C LYS A 122 -20.18 -3.37 -6.89
N PHE A 123 -20.13 -2.50 -5.87
CA PHE A 123 -20.66 -2.80 -4.55
C PHE A 123 -22.17 -3.07 -4.59
N PHE A 124 -22.93 -2.16 -5.20
CA PHE A 124 -24.38 -2.33 -5.35
C PHE A 124 -24.74 -3.50 -6.26
N HIS A 125 -23.97 -3.73 -7.32
CA HIS A 125 -24.14 -4.92 -8.17
C HIS A 125 -24.11 -6.22 -7.35
N TRP A 126 -23.05 -6.43 -6.55
CA TRP A 126 -22.95 -7.63 -5.71
C TRP A 126 -23.98 -7.68 -4.59
N ALA A 127 -24.29 -6.55 -3.95
CA ALA A 127 -25.30 -6.49 -2.90
C ALA A 127 -26.69 -6.92 -3.42
N ILE A 128 -27.08 -6.44 -4.61
CA ILE A 128 -28.36 -6.79 -5.24
C ILE A 128 -28.39 -8.28 -5.62
N ILE A 129 -27.32 -8.81 -6.23
CA ILE A 129 -27.26 -10.23 -6.61
C ILE A 129 -27.38 -11.14 -5.38
N ILE A 130 -26.67 -10.83 -4.29
CA ILE A 130 -26.75 -11.60 -3.04
C ILE A 130 -28.16 -11.51 -2.44
N PHE A 131 -28.75 -10.31 -2.41
CA PHE A 131 -30.11 -10.09 -1.92
C PHE A 131 -31.14 -10.90 -2.73
N LEU A 132 -31.02 -10.91 -4.05
CA LEU A 132 -31.89 -11.69 -4.94
C LEU A 132 -31.76 -13.19 -4.69
N GLY A 133 -30.54 -13.71 -4.53
CA GLY A 133 -30.33 -15.14 -4.21
C GLY A 133 -30.97 -15.54 -2.87
N PHE A 134 -30.85 -14.68 -1.84
CA PHE A 134 -31.55 -14.92 -0.56
C PHE A 134 -33.08 -14.86 -0.68
N GLY A 135 -33.61 -13.98 -1.53
CA GLY A 135 -35.06 -13.88 -1.77
C GLY A 135 -35.62 -15.03 -2.60
N GLU A 136 -34.82 -15.59 -3.51
CA GLU A 136 -35.22 -16.68 -4.38
C GLU A 136 -35.31 -18.03 -3.66
N PHE A 137 -34.43 -18.28 -2.69
CA PHE A 137 -34.42 -19.51 -1.90
C PHE A 137 -35.78 -19.84 -1.23
N PRO A 138 -36.40 -18.95 -0.43
CA PRO A 138 -37.68 -19.24 0.21
C PRO A 138 -38.82 -19.34 -0.80
N LEU A 139 -38.81 -18.55 -1.88
CA LEU A 139 -39.82 -18.62 -2.93
C LEU A 139 -39.84 -20.00 -3.59
N ASN A 140 -38.68 -20.49 -4.03
CA ASN A 140 -38.57 -21.82 -4.63
C ASN A 140 -38.84 -22.95 -3.63
N ALA A 141 -38.49 -22.77 -2.34
CA ALA A 141 -38.80 -23.76 -1.30
C ALA A 141 -40.30 -23.92 -1.06
N ILE A 142 -41.06 -22.82 -1.08
CA ILE A 142 -42.53 -22.85 -0.96
C ILE A 142 -43.14 -23.63 -2.14
N VAL A 143 -42.62 -23.44 -3.35
CA VAL A 143 -43.09 -24.12 -4.56
C VAL A 143 -42.85 -25.64 -4.48
N PHE A 144 -41.65 -26.08 -4.11
CA PHE A 144 -41.36 -27.53 -4.00
C PHE A 144 -42.16 -28.21 -2.89
N ARG A 145 -42.45 -27.50 -1.79
CA ARG A 145 -43.37 -28.00 -0.74
C ARG A 145 -44.79 -28.19 -1.25
N MET A 146 -45.26 -27.31 -2.14
CA MET A 146 -46.57 -27.47 -2.78
C MET A 146 -46.63 -28.71 -3.69
N PHE A 147 -45.50 -29.15 -4.24
CA PHE A 147 -45.40 -30.40 -5.03
C PHE A 147 -45.32 -31.67 -4.18
N GLY A 148 -45.29 -31.56 -2.85
CA GLY A 148 -45.25 -32.72 -1.95
C GLY A 148 -43.88 -33.40 -1.83
N GLU A 149 -42.81 -32.71 -2.25
CA GLU A 149 -41.44 -33.22 -2.15
C GLU A 149 -40.97 -33.33 -0.68
N PRO A 150 -40.12 -34.31 -0.34
CA PRO A 150 -39.49 -34.39 0.98
C PRO A 150 -38.72 -33.10 1.33
N GLU A 151 -38.72 -32.72 2.61
CA GLU A 151 -38.17 -31.43 3.06
C GLU A 151 -36.69 -31.23 2.69
N LEU A 152 -35.87 -32.29 2.81
CA LEU A 152 -34.46 -32.24 2.41
C LEU A 152 -34.29 -31.99 0.91
N MET A 153 -35.08 -32.66 0.07
CA MET A 153 -35.02 -32.51 -1.39
C MET A 153 -35.46 -31.10 -1.81
N THR A 154 -36.49 -30.58 -1.16
CA THR A 154 -36.96 -29.21 -1.37
C THR A 154 -35.83 -28.20 -1.13
N TYR A 155 -35.10 -28.29 -0.02
CA TYR A 155 -34.00 -27.35 0.26
C TYR A 155 -32.82 -27.50 -0.70
N ILE A 156 -32.49 -28.72 -1.14
CA ILE A 156 -31.42 -28.95 -2.11
C ILE A 156 -31.79 -28.34 -3.47
N MET A 157 -33.02 -28.59 -3.95
CA MET A 157 -33.49 -28.05 -5.23
C MET A 157 -33.63 -26.53 -5.18
N SER A 158 -34.20 -25.97 -4.11
CA SER A 158 -34.36 -24.51 -3.96
C SER A 158 -33.01 -23.81 -3.86
N SER A 159 -32.03 -24.37 -3.14
CA SER A 159 -30.66 -23.83 -3.08
C SER A 159 -29.99 -23.83 -4.45
N THR A 160 -30.17 -24.91 -5.21
CA THR A 160 -29.58 -25.05 -6.55
C THR A 160 -30.12 -23.98 -7.49
N LEU A 161 -31.44 -23.75 -7.49
CA LEU A 161 -32.06 -22.71 -8.31
C LEU A 161 -31.68 -21.30 -7.85
N ALA A 162 -31.69 -21.04 -6.53
CA ALA A 162 -31.32 -19.76 -5.95
C ALA A 162 -29.88 -19.31 -6.28
N VAL A 163 -29.00 -20.24 -6.64
CA VAL A 163 -27.65 -19.94 -7.13
C VAL A 163 -27.62 -19.89 -8.66
N THR A 164 -28.25 -20.85 -9.34
CA THR A 164 -28.14 -21.01 -10.79
C THR A 164 -28.83 -19.87 -11.54
N ILE A 165 -30.03 -19.45 -11.12
CA ILE A 165 -30.80 -18.42 -11.82
C ILE A 165 -30.09 -17.05 -11.77
N PRO A 166 -29.59 -16.54 -10.62
CA PRO A 166 -28.85 -15.29 -10.59
C PRO A 166 -27.53 -15.36 -11.38
N LEU A 167 -26.84 -16.51 -11.37
CA LEU A 167 -25.62 -16.71 -12.17
C LEU A 167 -25.88 -16.64 -13.67
N LEU A 168 -26.92 -17.32 -14.15
CA LEU A 168 -27.33 -17.28 -15.55
C LEU A 168 -27.75 -15.87 -15.95
N ALA A 169 -28.55 -15.19 -15.11
CA ALA A 169 -28.96 -13.81 -15.34
C ALA A 169 -27.74 -12.87 -15.45
N MET A 170 -26.76 -13.03 -14.56
CA MET A 170 -25.54 -12.22 -14.56
C MET A 170 -24.73 -12.43 -15.85
N TYR A 171 -24.56 -13.68 -16.28
CA TYR A 171 -23.88 -14.01 -17.54
C TYR A 171 -24.63 -13.46 -18.75
N SER A 172 -25.95 -13.65 -18.81
CA SER A 172 -26.81 -13.10 -19.87
C SER A 172 -26.73 -11.58 -19.93
N GLY A 173 -26.67 -10.89 -18.78
CA GLY A 173 -26.52 -9.43 -18.74
C GLY A 173 -25.19 -8.94 -19.31
N ILE A 174 -24.08 -9.66 -19.05
CA ILE A 174 -22.76 -9.38 -19.64
C ILE A 174 -22.79 -9.62 -21.15
N GLN A 175 -23.32 -10.78 -21.57
CA GLN A 175 -23.39 -11.13 -22.99
C GLN A 175 -24.28 -10.14 -23.76
N LEU A 176 -25.38 -9.68 -23.17
CA LEU A 176 -26.24 -8.65 -23.75
C LEU A 176 -25.52 -7.30 -23.86
N ARG A 177 -24.69 -6.96 -22.86
CA ARG A 177 -23.94 -5.69 -22.83
C ARG A 177 -22.82 -5.63 -23.86
N HIS A 178 -22.12 -6.74 -24.10
CA HIS A 178 -20.99 -6.80 -25.04
C HIS A 178 -21.39 -7.27 -26.46
N GLY A 179 -22.39 -8.15 -26.57
CA GLY A 179 -22.75 -8.81 -27.83
C GLY A 179 -23.83 -8.11 -28.66
N VAL A 180 -24.58 -7.18 -28.06
CA VAL A 180 -25.69 -6.48 -28.75
C VAL A 180 -25.42 -4.99 -28.85
N PRO A 181 -25.74 -4.32 -29.98
CA PRO A 181 -25.61 -2.88 -30.11
C PRO A 181 -26.31 -2.13 -28.97
N ARG A 182 -25.68 -1.07 -28.45
CA ARG A 182 -26.14 -0.33 -27.26
C ARG A 182 -27.61 0.07 -27.31
N LEU A 183 -28.09 0.55 -28.46
CA LEU A 183 -29.49 0.94 -28.64
C LEU A 183 -30.43 -0.25 -28.47
N ALA A 184 -30.15 -1.37 -29.14
CA ALA A 184 -30.95 -2.58 -29.05
C ALA A 184 -30.90 -3.18 -27.63
N GLY A 185 -29.72 -3.24 -27.00
CA GLY A 185 -29.57 -3.69 -25.62
C GLY A 185 -30.36 -2.83 -24.63
N ASN A 186 -30.29 -1.50 -24.76
CA ASN A 186 -31.06 -0.58 -23.92
C ASN A 186 -32.57 -0.72 -24.12
N ILE A 187 -33.03 -0.97 -25.35
CA ILE A 187 -34.46 -1.21 -25.64
C ILE A 187 -34.91 -2.52 -25.00
N ILE A 188 -34.13 -3.59 -25.14
CA ILE A 188 -34.42 -4.90 -24.54
C ILE A 188 -34.52 -4.77 -23.02
N VAL A 189 -33.51 -4.19 -22.38
CA VAL A 189 -33.48 -3.98 -20.92
C VAL A 189 -34.60 -3.03 -20.47
N GLY A 190 -34.83 -1.96 -21.23
CA GLY A 190 -35.86 -0.96 -20.96
C GLY A 190 -37.29 -1.50 -21.10
N GLY A 191 -37.53 -2.48 -21.97
CA GLY A 191 -38.82 -3.17 -22.10
C GLY A 191 -38.98 -4.33 -21.12
N LEU A 192 -37.91 -5.10 -20.87
CA LEU A 192 -37.94 -6.27 -19.99
C LEU A 192 -38.28 -5.90 -18.53
N MET A 193 -37.78 -4.76 -18.04
CA MET A 193 -38.01 -4.32 -16.66
C MET A 193 -39.48 -4.02 -16.35
N PRO A 194 -40.18 -3.13 -17.09
CA PRO A 194 -41.61 -2.88 -16.88
C PRO A 194 -42.46 -4.13 -17.04
N VAL A 195 -42.16 -4.99 -18.02
CA VAL A 195 -42.91 -6.25 -18.25
C VAL A 195 -42.76 -7.19 -17.06
N SER A 196 -41.53 -7.36 -16.54
CA SER A 196 -41.27 -8.25 -15.42
C SER A 196 -41.86 -7.72 -14.11
N ILE A 197 -41.78 -6.41 -13.87
CA ILE A 197 -42.40 -5.76 -12.71
C ILE A 197 -43.93 -5.90 -12.79
N GLY A 198 -44.53 -5.61 -13.95
CA GLY A 198 -45.97 -5.75 -14.16
C GLY A 198 -46.45 -7.19 -13.97
N GLY A 199 -45.72 -8.16 -14.51
CA GLY A 199 -45.99 -9.58 -14.31
C GLY A 199 -45.93 -10.00 -12.85
N ALA A 200 -44.88 -9.60 -12.12
CA ALA A 200 -44.73 -9.92 -10.71
C ALA A 200 -45.80 -9.26 -9.83
N LEU A 201 -46.16 -8.00 -10.08
CA LEU A 201 -47.26 -7.33 -9.38
C LEU A 201 -48.60 -8.03 -9.65
N GLY A 202 -48.84 -8.45 -10.89
CA GLY A 202 -50.01 -9.26 -11.26
C GLY A 202 -50.04 -10.60 -10.52
N ALA A 203 -48.90 -11.29 -10.46
CA ALA A 203 -48.74 -12.55 -9.72
C ALA A 203 -49.01 -12.39 -8.22
N VAL A 204 -48.44 -11.37 -7.59
CA VAL A 204 -48.70 -11.08 -6.16
C VAL A 204 -50.17 -10.76 -5.92
N THR A 205 -50.79 -9.99 -6.82
CA THR A 205 -52.22 -9.64 -6.72
C THR A 205 -53.09 -10.89 -6.83
N TYR A 206 -52.76 -11.81 -7.75
CA TYR A 206 -53.46 -13.08 -7.90
C TYR A 206 -53.28 -13.99 -6.67
N VAL A 207 -52.05 -14.20 -6.21
CA VAL A 207 -51.80 -15.02 -5.00
C VAL A 207 -52.55 -14.45 -3.79
N ARG A 208 -52.61 -13.11 -3.68
CA ARG A 208 -53.38 -12.43 -2.64
C ARG A 208 -54.89 -12.68 -2.78
N SER A 209 -55.47 -12.59 -3.98
CA SER A 209 -56.90 -12.82 -4.17
C SER A 209 -57.29 -14.25 -3.82
N VAL A 210 -56.51 -15.23 -4.27
CA VAL A 210 -56.74 -16.64 -3.93
C VAL A 210 -56.60 -16.89 -2.43
N TYR A 211 -55.60 -16.28 -1.78
CA TYR A 211 -55.43 -16.38 -0.32
C TYR A 211 -56.65 -15.86 0.46
N LEU A 212 -57.25 -14.76 0.00
CA LEU A 212 -58.45 -14.18 0.62
C LEU A 212 -59.69 -15.04 0.36
N GLU A 213 -59.83 -15.58 -0.85
CA GLU A 213 -60.95 -16.46 -1.23
C GLU A 213 -60.94 -17.80 -0.50
N THR A 214 -59.75 -18.37 -0.21
CA THR A 214 -59.62 -19.64 0.51
C THR A 214 -59.60 -19.48 2.03
N GLY A 215 -59.92 -18.29 2.56
CA GLY A 215 -59.97 -18.03 4.00
C GLY A 215 -58.62 -18.18 4.72
N GLY A 216 -57.52 -17.93 4.00
CA GLY A 216 -56.16 -18.00 4.56
C GLY A 216 -55.48 -19.38 4.50
N HIS A 217 -56.14 -20.39 3.91
CA HIS A 217 -55.56 -21.72 3.72
C HIS A 217 -54.98 -21.88 2.30
N ILE A 218 -53.68 -21.62 2.15
CA ILE A 218 -52.94 -21.71 0.88
C ILE A 218 -52.95 -23.13 0.30
N GLN A 219 -53.08 -24.17 1.13
CA GLN A 219 -53.16 -25.57 0.65
C GLN A 219 -54.42 -25.85 -0.19
N ASN A 220 -55.51 -25.10 0.02
CA ASN A 220 -56.74 -25.22 -0.78
C ASN A 220 -56.68 -24.41 -2.08
N ALA A 221 -55.71 -23.48 -2.21
CA ALA A 221 -55.50 -22.62 -3.38
C ALA A 221 -54.94 -23.39 -4.60
N VAL A 222 -54.18 -24.46 -4.35
CA VAL A 222 -53.58 -25.29 -5.40
C VAL A 222 -54.65 -26.06 -6.19
N GLY A 223 -55.82 -26.33 -5.57
CA GLY A 223 -56.93 -27.05 -6.21
C GLY A 223 -57.85 -26.20 -7.09
N SER A 224 -57.77 -24.86 -7.02
CA SER A 224 -58.74 -23.95 -7.65
C SER A 224 -58.36 -23.59 -9.09
N ASP A 225 -57.09 -23.23 -9.33
CA ASP A 225 -56.52 -23.01 -10.67
C ASP A 225 -54.98 -23.21 -10.66
N PRO A 226 -54.51 -24.45 -10.93
CA PRO A 226 -53.08 -24.78 -10.96
C PRO A 226 -52.29 -23.98 -12.02
N LYS A 227 -52.93 -23.56 -13.12
CA LYS A 227 -52.24 -22.86 -14.22
C LYS A 227 -51.92 -21.43 -13.82
N ALA A 228 -52.86 -20.73 -13.22
CA ALA A 228 -52.66 -19.36 -12.77
C ALA A 228 -51.65 -19.25 -11.62
N LEU A 229 -51.60 -20.24 -10.72
CA LEU A 229 -50.54 -20.35 -9.71
C LEU A 229 -49.15 -20.57 -10.35
N GLY A 230 -49.06 -21.43 -11.37
CA GLY A 230 -47.84 -21.64 -12.15
C GLY A 230 -47.35 -20.38 -12.86
N TYR A 231 -48.25 -19.61 -13.50
CA TYR A 231 -47.90 -18.33 -14.12
C TYR A 231 -47.42 -17.29 -13.11
N SER A 232 -47.97 -17.32 -11.89
CA SER A 232 -47.58 -16.41 -10.82
C SER A 232 -46.15 -16.67 -10.34
N ILE A 233 -45.79 -17.94 -10.13
CA ILE A 233 -44.43 -18.36 -9.77
C ILE A 233 -43.45 -17.99 -10.89
N PHE A 234 -43.81 -18.28 -12.14
CA PHE A 234 -43.00 -17.92 -13.30
C PHE A 234 -42.73 -16.41 -13.36
N ALA A 235 -43.75 -15.58 -13.16
CA ALA A 235 -43.60 -14.13 -13.19
C ALA A 235 -42.69 -13.59 -12.06
N LEU A 236 -42.76 -14.17 -10.86
CA LEU A 236 -41.85 -13.82 -9.76
C LEU A 236 -40.40 -14.21 -10.07
N ASN A 237 -40.17 -15.41 -10.61
CA ASN A 237 -38.84 -15.85 -11.01
C ASN A 237 -38.29 -15.03 -12.18
N LEU A 238 -39.15 -14.62 -13.12
CA LEU A 238 -38.80 -13.73 -14.22
C LEU A 238 -38.37 -12.35 -13.72
N LEU A 239 -39.00 -11.82 -12.67
CA LEU A 239 -38.58 -10.57 -12.02
C LEU A 239 -37.19 -10.69 -11.42
N VAL A 240 -36.93 -11.76 -10.65
CA VAL A 240 -35.61 -12.00 -10.03
C VAL A 240 -34.53 -12.10 -11.11
N PHE A 241 -34.78 -12.90 -12.14
CA PHE A 241 -33.89 -13.05 -13.29
C PHE A 241 -33.63 -11.71 -13.99
N SER A 242 -34.69 -10.96 -14.29
CA SER A 242 -34.58 -9.69 -15.01
C SER A 242 -33.85 -8.64 -14.18
N ALA A 243 -34.11 -8.57 -12.87
CA ALA A 243 -33.40 -7.67 -11.96
C ALA A 243 -31.90 -7.98 -11.92
N ALA A 244 -31.51 -9.26 -11.81
CA ALA A 244 -30.11 -9.67 -11.84
C ALA A 244 -29.45 -9.37 -13.21
N LEU A 245 -30.17 -9.61 -14.31
CA LEU A 245 -29.71 -9.32 -15.67
C LEU A 245 -29.47 -7.83 -15.87
N VAL A 246 -30.42 -6.97 -15.50
CA VAL A 246 -30.31 -5.51 -15.63
C VAL A 246 -29.19 -4.96 -14.76
N THR A 247 -29.09 -5.44 -13.52
CA THR A 247 -28.03 -5.07 -12.59
C THR A 247 -26.65 -5.43 -13.15
N SER A 248 -26.53 -6.58 -13.82
CA SER A 248 -25.32 -6.99 -14.53
C SER A 248 -25.06 -6.14 -15.78
N TYR A 249 -26.09 -5.88 -16.59
CA TYR A 249 -25.98 -5.03 -17.78
C TYR A 249 -25.49 -3.61 -17.45
N MET A 250 -25.96 -3.03 -16.34
CA MET A 250 -25.59 -1.68 -15.91
C MET A 250 -24.24 -1.60 -15.18
N SER A 251 -23.68 -2.71 -14.71
CA SER A 251 -22.38 -2.73 -14.01
C SER A 251 -21.18 -2.87 -14.95
N HIS A 252 -21.42 -3.07 -16.24
CA HIS A 252 -20.38 -3.31 -17.25
C HIS A 252 -20.34 -2.17 -18.29
N ASP A 253 -19.13 -1.82 -18.74
CA ASP A 253 -18.98 -0.90 -19.89
C ASP A 253 -19.44 -1.62 -21.18
N PRO A 254 -20.08 -0.94 -22.14
CA PRO A 254 -20.47 -1.57 -23.40
C PRO A 254 -19.28 -2.02 -24.26
N ASP A 255 -18.09 -1.44 -24.05
CA ASP A 255 -16.86 -1.91 -24.71
C ASP A 255 -16.15 -2.94 -23.81
N GLU A 256 -16.12 -4.19 -24.26
CA GLU A 256 -15.51 -5.31 -23.54
C GLU A 256 -14.02 -5.04 -23.22
N LYS A 257 -13.27 -4.52 -24.20
CA LYS A 257 -11.84 -4.22 -24.02
C LYS A 257 -11.63 -3.16 -22.95
N LEU A 258 -12.43 -2.09 -22.97
CA LEU A 258 -12.36 -1.02 -21.98
C LEU A 258 -12.76 -1.51 -20.57
N ASP A 259 -13.75 -2.40 -20.44
CA ASP A 259 -14.12 -2.99 -19.14
C ASP A 259 -12.99 -3.88 -18.58
N HIS A 260 -12.37 -4.70 -19.42
CA HIS A 260 -11.21 -5.53 -19.03
C HIS A 260 -10.00 -4.68 -18.62
N LEU A 261 -9.71 -3.62 -19.36
CA LEU A 261 -8.63 -2.69 -19.03
C LEU A 261 -8.91 -1.99 -17.69
N ARG A 262 -10.15 -1.54 -17.45
CA ARG A 262 -10.56 -0.94 -16.16
C ARG A 262 -10.32 -1.89 -14.99
N ARG A 263 -10.70 -3.17 -15.12
CA ARG A 263 -10.43 -4.20 -14.09
C ARG A 263 -8.93 -4.38 -13.88
N SER A 264 -8.15 -4.42 -14.95
CA SER A 264 -6.71 -4.55 -14.89
C SER A 264 -6.07 -3.38 -14.12
N ILE A 265 -6.48 -2.13 -14.39
CA ILE A 265 -6.01 -0.95 -13.65
C ILE A 265 -6.32 -1.07 -12.16
N ILE A 266 -7.57 -1.36 -11.81
CA ILE A 266 -8.00 -1.45 -10.39
C ILE A 266 -7.21 -2.54 -9.65
N THR A 267 -6.98 -3.69 -10.29
CA THR A 267 -6.24 -4.79 -9.67
C THR A 267 -4.76 -4.47 -9.51
N LEU A 268 -4.13 -3.82 -10.49
CA LEU A 268 -2.75 -3.35 -10.40
C LEU A 268 -2.59 -2.26 -9.34
N GLU A 269 -3.52 -1.31 -9.26
CA GLU A 269 -3.50 -0.25 -8.26
C GLU A 269 -3.60 -0.80 -6.84
N ARG A 270 -4.48 -1.80 -6.61
CA ARG A 270 -4.57 -2.51 -5.32
C ARG A 270 -3.27 -3.22 -4.93
N LYS A 271 -2.52 -3.75 -5.90
CA LYS A 271 -1.21 -4.38 -5.66
C LYS A 271 -0.09 -3.36 -5.46
N ARG A 272 -0.18 -2.22 -6.15
CA ARG A 272 0.79 -1.12 -6.13
C ARG A 272 0.80 -0.36 -4.81
N LYS A 273 -0.39 0.02 -4.30
CA LYS A 273 -0.55 0.81 -3.06
C LYS A 273 0.26 0.28 -1.85
N PRO A 274 0.16 -0.99 -1.45
CA PRO A 274 0.92 -1.48 -0.30
C PRO A 274 2.44 -1.47 -0.55
N LEU A 275 2.89 -1.68 -1.79
CA LEU A 275 4.31 -1.61 -2.13
C LEU A 275 4.84 -0.18 -2.04
N LEU A 276 4.07 0.82 -2.46
CA LEU A 276 4.43 2.23 -2.35
C LEU A 276 4.62 2.65 -0.88
N VAL A 277 3.70 2.23 0.00
CA VAL A 277 3.81 2.47 1.44
C VAL A 277 5.09 1.84 1.98
N MET A 278 5.31 0.54 1.72
CA MET A 278 6.52 -0.15 2.19
C MET A 278 7.82 0.46 1.63
N TYR A 279 7.83 0.91 0.37
CA TYR A 279 8.96 1.62 -0.23
C TYR A 279 9.25 2.92 0.53
N SER A 280 8.23 3.79 0.67
CA SER A 280 8.37 5.09 1.32
C SER A 280 8.87 4.99 2.76
N GLU A 281 8.37 4.00 3.50
CA GLU A 281 8.80 3.71 4.86
C GLU A 281 10.26 3.25 4.88
N THR A 282 10.62 2.28 4.02
CA THR A 282 11.97 1.71 3.99
C THR A 282 13.02 2.73 3.51
N ALA A 283 12.67 3.56 2.53
CA ALA A 283 13.49 4.69 2.08
C ALA A 283 13.67 5.73 3.20
N SER A 284 12.61 6.03 3.95
CA SER A 284 12.69 6.93 5.11
C SER A 284 13.61 6.39 6.20
N ARG A 285 13.60 5.07 6.45
CA ARG A 285 14.55 4.42 7.39
C ARG A 285 15.99 4.60 6.93
N LEU A 286 16.26 4.42 5.63
CA LEU A 286 17.60 4.62 5.07
C LEU A 286 18.07 6.08 5.20
N ASN A 287 17.19 7.04 4.92
CA ASN A 287 17.48 8.47 5.10
C ASN A 287 17.69 8.83 6.57
N ALA A 288 16.98 8.19 7.51
CA ALA A 288 17.21 8.37 8.93
C ALA A 288 18.58 7.85 9.36
N VAL A 289 19.03 6.68 8.87
CA VAL A 289 20.39 6.18 9.11
C VAL A 289 21.43 7.19 8.62
N LEU A 290 21.26 7.73 7.41
CA LEU A 290 22.16 8.73 6.86
C LEU A 290 22.26 9.97 7.77
N ARG A 291 21.12 10.49 8.24
CA ARG A 291 21.06 11.65 9.14
C ARG A 291 21.74 11.38 10.48
N VAL A 292 21.47 10.24 11.10
CA VAL A 292 22.06 9.86 12.39
C VAL A 292 23.56 9.62 12.26
N ALA A 293 24.00 8.94 11.18
CA ALA A 293 25.42 8.73 10.91
C ALA A 293 26.15 10.07 10.70
N SER A 294 25.57 10.98 9.93
CA SER A 294 26.13 12.31 9.70
C SER A 294 26.27 13.10 11.01
N ALA A 295 25.23 13.08 11.86
CA ALA A 295 25.25 13.72 13.17
C ALA A 295 26.31 13.11 14.11
N ARG A 296 26.46 11.78 14.13
CA ARG A 296 27.48 11.10 14.93
C ARG A 296 28.90 11.41 14.44
N ILE A 297 29.13 11.46 13.13
CA ILE A 297 30.42 11.85 12.55
C ILE A 297 30.80 13.26 12.99
N GLU A 298 29.84 14.19 12.92
CA GLU A 298 30.08 15.57 13.33
C GLU A 298 30.35 15.69 14.84
N ALA A 299 29.63 14.91 15.66
CA ALA A 299 29.86 14.86 17.10
C ALA A 299 31.27 14.33 17.46
N GLU A 300 31.73 13.25 16.80
CA GLU A 300 33.08 12.72 17.01
C GLU A 300 34.16 13.71 16.55
N ARG A 301 33.96 14.39 15.41
CA ARG A 301 34.88 15.44 14.94
C ARG A 301 34.93 16.63 15.88
N ALA A 302 33.78 17.15 16.30
CA ALA A 302 33.69 18.27 17.24
C ALA A 302 34.39 17.95 18.57
N ARG A 303 34.28 16.70 19.02
CA ARG A 303 34.98 16.22 20.21
C ARG A 303 36.49 16.12 20.00
N THR A 304 36.96 15.55 18.89
CA THR A 304 38.40 15.50 18.62
C THR A 304 38.99 16.91 18.52
N LEU A 305 38.26 17.84 17.89
CA LEU A 305 38.62 19.25 17.84
C LEU A 305 38.71 19.87 19.24
N SER A 306 37.74 19.61 20.13
CA SER A 306 37.78 20.15 21.49
C SER A 306 39.01 19.68 22.27
N LEU A 307 39.39 18.40 22.14
CA LEU A 307 40.61 17.86 22.74
C LEU A 307 41.88 18.50 22.18
N ILE A 308 41.95 18.71 20.86
CA ILE A 308 43.08 19.39 20.21
C ILE A 308 43.18 20.85 20.69
N TYR A 309 42.07 21.57 20.77
CA TYR A 309 42.07 22.95 21.26
C TYR A 309 42.48 23.04 22.74
N LEU A 310 42.03 22.11 23.58
CA LEU A 310 42.46 22.01 24.98
C LEU A 310 43.98 21.76 25.09
N TYR A 311 44.50 20.84 24.27
CA TYR A 311 45.94 20.58 24.17
C TYR A 311 46.71 21.84 23.76
N ARG A 312 46.30 22.50 22.67
CA ARG A 312 46.94 23.72 22.15
C ARG A 312 46.89 24.87 23.15
N GLN A 313 45.79 25.02 23.89
CA GLN A 313 45.63 26.03 24.93
C GLN A 313 46.59 25.79 26.11
N ALA A 314 46.63 24.56 26.63
CA ALA A 314 47.55 24.18 27.71
C ALA A 314 49.02 24.37 27.30
N ASN A 315 49.36 24.01 26.06
CA ASN A 315 50.68 24.21 25.47
C ASN A 315 51.06 25.69 25.37
N SER A 316 50.14 26.53 24.89
CA SER A 316 50.37 27.98 24.77
C SER A 316 50.55 28.64 26.14
N ASN A 317 49.76 28.24 27.14
CA ASN A 317 49.86 28.76 28.50
C ASN A 317 51.22 28.42 29.14
N ALA A 318 51.68 27.18 28.97
CA ALA A 318 52.96 26.72 29.53
C ALA A 318 54.19 27.34 28.86
N ARG A 319 54.04 27.93 27.67
CA ARG A 319 55.11 28.65 26.94
C ARG A 319 55.29 30.09 27.36
N SER A 320 54.27 30.73 27.94
CA SER A 320 54.27 32.17 28.22
C SER A 320 55.55 32.59 28.95
N PRO A 321 56.30 33.61 28.44
CA PRO A 321 55.91 34.62 27.45
C PRO A 321 56.29 34.31 25.98
N ASN A 322 56.70 33.08 25.65
CA ASN A 322 57.21 32.75 24.31
C ASN A 322 56.08 32.67 23.26
N PRO A 323 56.39 32.96 21.98
CA PRO A 323 55.41 32.90 20.90
C PRO A 323 54.89 31.47 20.66
N VAL A 324 53.63 31.39 20.23
CA VAL A 324 52.95 30.12 19.88
C VAL A 324 53.43 29.58 18.53
N PRO A 325 53.39 28.25 18.32
CA PRO A 325 53.71 27.64 17.03
C PRO A 325 52.84 28.13 15.87
N LEU A 326 53.43 28.29 14.69
CA LEU A 326 52.71 28.69 13.47
C LEU A 326 51.57 27.71 13.11
N VAL A 327 51.75 26.41 13.37
CA VAL A 327 50.73 25.38 13.10
C VAL A 327 49.44 25.59 13.90
N PHE A 328 49.48 26.27 15.04
CA PHE A 328 48.28 26.53 15.86
C PHE A 328 47.34 27.57 15.22
N ASN A 329 47.84 28.36 14.26
CA ASN A 329 47.04 29.34 13.53
C ASN A 329 46.15 28.72 12.46
N ARG A 330 46.31 27.41 12.16
CA ARG A 330 45.46 26.69 11.21
C ARG A 330 44.50 25.76 11.96
N PRO A 331 43.23 25.68 11.55
CA PRO A 331 42.32 24.70 12.12
C PRO A 331 42.82 23.28 11.78
N PRO A 332 42.63 22.30 12.67
CA PRO A 332 42.90 20.90 12.34
C PRO A 332 41.97 20.44 11.21
N GLU A 333 42.53 19.84 10.17
CA GLU A 333 41.76 19.36 9.00
C GLU A 333 41.42 17.87 9.18
N PHE A 334 40.14 17.52 8.95
CA PHE A 334 39.70 16.13 8.92
C PHE A 334 39.45 15.68 7.47
N PRO A 335 39.80 14.44 7.11
CA PRO A 335 39.38 13.84 5.85
C PRO A 335 37.85 13.83 5.75
N GLN A 336 37.32 14.08 4.54
CA GLN A 336 35.88 13.98 4.29
C GLN A 336 35.41 12.52 4.39
N ALA A 337 34.49 12.26 5.32
CA ALA A 337 33.81 10.98 5.39
C ALA A 337 32.84 10.84 4.21
N LYS A 338 33.00 9.76 3.42
CA LYS A 338 32.12 9.48 2.27
C LYS A 338 30.92 8.64 2.71
N LEU A 339 29.77 9.30 2.87
CA LEU A 339 28.46 8.64 2.99
C LEU A 339 27.73 8.63 1.64
N TRP A 340 26.57 7.97 1.57
CA TRP A 340 25.73 7.92 0.37
C TRP A 340 24.73 9.07 0.35
N ASP A 341 24.19 9.38 -0.84
CA ASP A 341 23.17 10.41 -1.00
C ASP A 341 21.80 9.98 -0.49
N ALA A 342 21.00 10.95 -0.06
CA ALA A 342 19.62 10.69 0.38
C ALA A 342 18.78 10.13 -0.77
N VAL A 343 17.93 9.15 -0.46
CA VAL A 343 16.95 8.62 -1.41
C VAL A 343 15.86 9.67 -1.61
N THR A 344 15.79 10.20 -2.82
CA THR A 344 14.84 11.27 -3.22
C THR A 344 13.98 10.88 -4.42
N GLU A 345 14.20 9.70 -5.00
CA GLU A 345 13.42 9.21 -6.14
C GLU A 345 11.93 9.18 -5.84
N ASN A 346 11.14 9.73 -6.75
CA ASN A 346 9.69 9.63 -6.67
C ASN A 346 9.30 8.16 -6.89
N PRO A 347 8.48 7.55 -6.02
CA PRO A 347 7.98 6.19 -6.22
C PRO A 347 7.24 5.95 -7.55
N ASP A 348 6.77 7.02 -8.20
CA ASP A 348 6.15 6.98 -9.52
C ASP A 348 7.17 6.79 -10.67
N ASP A 349 8.43 7.17 -10.44
CA ASP A 349 9.51 7.14 -11.45
C ASP A 349 10.28 5.80 -11.46
N ILE A 350 10.12 4.99 -10.41
CA ILE A 350 10.62 3.60 -10.27
C ILE A 350 9.84 2.65 -11.20
#